data_AF-A0A2E2QLD0-F1
#
_entry.id   AF-A0A2E2QLD0-F1
#
_cell.length_a   1.000
_cell.length_b   1.000
_cell.length_c   1.000
_cell.angle_alpha   90.00
_cell.angle_beta   90.00
_cell.angle_gamma   90.00
#
_symmetry.space_group_name_H-M   'P 1'
#
loop_
_entity.id
_entity.type
_entity.pdbx_description
1 polymer ?
#
loop_
_entity_poly.entity_id
_entity_poly.type
_entity_poly.pdbx_seq_one_letter_code
_entity_poly.pdbx_strand_id
1 'polypeptide(L)'
;MLDYIASHEPTIRLSFFLGTLGVVGIWQSFAPKRPPSVSTIWRWLNNFGVTFFNTLLLRLLFPFLAVGLAAVAAEKGWGLFNLIHLPIALSILIAIVIQDLVIYWQHVIFHRVSFLWRFHKMHHADVDYDVSTGARFHPVEIILSMLLKLGVVVVLGPPVVAVIIFEILLSSIAMFNHANAGLPAGIDKIARKFIVTPDMHRVHHSVIRSEHNCNYGFNMPWWDYIFRTYQAQPSAGHQRMTIGLEEYQKDRKQSIFWMLALPFRRRKKA
;
A
#
# COMPACT_ATOMS: atom_id res chain seq x y z
N MET A 1 -13.54 13.81 21.35
CA MET A 1 -12.81 12.66 20.74
C MET A 1 -12.32 12.98 19.33
N LEU A 2 -13.18 13.40 18.41
CA LEU A 2 -12.79 13.71 17.03
C LEU A 2 -11.75 14.86 16.94
N ASP A 3 -11.93 15.93 17.71
CA ASP A 3 -10.98 17.06 17.73
C ASP A 3 -9.60 16.68 18.29
N TYR A 4 -9.57 15.75 19.25
CA TYR A 4 -8.32 15.20 19.76
C TYR A 4 -7.57 14.43 18.66
N ILE A 5 -8.29 13.60 17.89
CA ILE A 5 -7.70 12.85 16.78
C ILE A 5 -7.14 13.80 15.72
N ALA A 6 -7.87 14.86 15.37
CA ALA A 6 -7.41 15.84 14.38
C ALA A 6 -6.18 16.62 14.85
N SER A 7 -6.18 17.10 16.11
CA SER A 7 -5.07 17.88 16.68
C SER A 7 -3.78 17.08 16.91
N HIS A 8 -3.89 15.75 17.05
CA HIS A 8 -2.75 14.85 17.29
C HIS A 8 -2.47 13.91 16.11
N GLU A 9 -3.00 14.21 14.92
CA GLU A 9 -2.91 13.37 13.72
C GLU A 9 -1.48 12.85 13.41
N PRO A 10 -0.42 13.68 13.44
CA PRO A 10 0.91 13.20 13.09
C PRO A 10 1.42 12.15 14.07
N THR A 11 1.20 12.38 15.37
CA THR A 11 1.61 11.48 16.45
C THR A 11 0.81 10.18 16.42
N ILE A 12 -0.50 10.26 16.20
CA ILE A 12 -1.37 9.08 16.09
C ILE A 12 -0.92 8.21 14.91
N ARG A 13 -0.77 8.79 13.72
CA ARG A 13 -0.35 8.03 12.53
C ARG A 13 1.03 7.42 12.68
N LEU A 14 1.99 8.16 13.23
CA LEU A 14 3.33 7.64 13.49
C LEU A 14 3.27 6.47 14.50
N SER A 15 2.44 6.58 15.52
CA SER A 15 2.26 5.52 16.53
C SER A 15 1.66 4.25 15.92
N PHE A 16 0.64 4.37 15.07
CA PHE A 16 0.08 3.23 14.33
C PHE A 16 1.08 2.62 13.35
N PHE A 17 1.86 3.46 12.66
CA PHE A 17 2.89 3.00 11.75
C PHE A 17 3.96 2.19 12.49
N LEU A 18 4.58 2.77 13.53
CA LEU A 18 5.62 2.11 14.32
C LEU A 18 5.08 0.89 15.08
N GLY A 19 3.86 0.99 15.62
CA GLY A 19 3.19 -0.12 16.30
C GLY A 19 2.93 -1.29 15.37
N THR A 20 2.41 -1.02 14.17
CA THR A 20 2.16 -2.06 13.16
C THR A 20 3.47 -2.66 12.67
N LEU A 21 4.49 -1.83 12.40
CA LEU A 21 5.82 -2.30 12.02
C LEU A 21 6.42 -3.22 13.10
N GLY A 22 6.31 -2.84 14.37
CA GLY A 22 6.78 -3.65 15.50
C GLY A 22 6.03 -4.98 15.58
N VAL A 23 4.69 -4.95 15.59
CA VAL A 23 3.86 -6.16 15.70
C VAL A 23 4.08 -7.11 14.52
N VAL A 24 4.00 -6.60 13.29
CA VAL A 24 4.15 -7.43 12.08
C VAL A 24 5.60 -7.89 11.91
N GLY A 25 6.57 -7.03 12.20
CA GLY A 25 8.00 -7.34 12.18
C GLY A 25 8.37 -8.46 13.16
N ILE A 26 7.82 -8.43 14.38
CA ILE A 26 7.97 -9.50 15.37
C ILE A 26 7.26 -10.77 14.90
N TRP A 27 6.03 -10.67 14.39
CA TRP A 27 5.29 -11.83 13.92
C TRP A 27 6.05 -12.60 12.83
N GLN A 28 6.56 -11.91 11.82
CA GLN A 28 7.30 -12.55 10.73
C GLN A 28 8.69 -13.08 11.13
N SER A 29 9.28 -12.60 12.24
CA SER A 29 10.57 -13.11 12.70
C SER A 29 10.46 -14.46 13.42
N PHE A 30 9.34 -14.71 14.11
CA PHE A 30 9.07 -15.99 14.78
C PHE A 30 8.56 -17.07 13.84
N ALA A 31 7.79 -16.72 12.81
CA ALA A 31 7.17 -17.67 11.88
C ALA A 31 7.32 -17.24 10.41
N PRO A 32 8.56 -17.10 9.91
CA PRO A 32 8.78 -16.67 8.54
C PRO A 32 8.21 -17.70 7.56
N LYS A 33 7.40 -17.26 6.60
CA LYS A 33 6.86 -18.14 5.54
C LYS A 33 7.98 -18.65 4.63
N ARG A 34 9.03 -17.84 4.46
CA ARG A 34 10.17 -18.09 3.57
C ARG A 34 11.47 -17.60 4.20
N PRO A 35 12.61 -18.29 4.01
CA PRO A 35 13.90 -17.74 4.39
C PRO A 35 14.23 -16.51 3.53
N PRO A 36 14.81 -15.45 4.11
CA PRO A 36 15.26 -14.29 3.34
C PRO A 36 16.41 -14.69 2.41
N SER A 37 16.42 -14.15 1.20
CA SER A 37 17.45 -14.41 0.19
C SER A 37 18.47 -13.29 0.05
N VAL A 38 18.19 -12.12 0.67
CA VAL A 38 19.04 -10.94 0.83
C VAL A 38 18.99 -10.49 2.30
N SER A 39 20.01 -9.76 2.75
CA SER A 39 20.03 -9.19 4.12
C SER A 39 18.77 -8.37 4.43
N THR A 40 18.03 -8.80 5.45
CA THR A 40 16.81 -8.13 5.94
C THR A 40 17.10 -6.69 6.37
N ILE A 41 18.19 -6.47 7.13
CA ILE A 41 18.58 -5.14 7.61
C ILE A 41 18.87 -4.21 6.43
N TRP A 42 19.60 -4.70 5.42
CA TRP A 42 19.89 -3.93 4.23
C TRP A 42 18.62 -3.53 3.48
N ARG A 43 17.67 -4.46 3.31
CA ARG A 43 16.38 -4.18 2.68
C ARG A 43 15.58 -3.17 3.48
N TRP A 44 15.48 -3.30 4.80
CA TRP A 44 14.73 -2.39 5.66
C TRP A 44 15.31 -0.98 5.63
N LEU A 45 16.64 -0.82 5.77
CA LEU A 45 17.29 0.49 5.70
C LEU A 45 16.98 1.22 4.40
N ASN A 46 16.99 0.51 3.26
CA ASN A 46 16.74 1.12 1.97
C ASN A 46 15.24 1.35 1.70
N ASN A 47 14.37 0.41 2.05
CA ASN A 47 12.92 0.54 1.87
C ASN A 47 12.36 1.70 2.71
N PHE A 48 12.69 1.75 4.01
CA PHE A 48 12.28 2.86 4.87
C PHE A 48 13.04 4.16 4.58
N GLY A 49 14.27 4.09 4.06
CA GLY A 49 14.99 5.24 3.52
C GLY A 49 14.22 5.93 2.39
N VAL A 50 13.63 5.15 1.48
CA VAL A 50 12.74 5.68 0.44
C VAL A 50 11.45 6.25 1.04
N THR A 51 10.83 5.57 2.02
CA THR A 51 9.65 6.11 2.72
C THR A 51 9.91 7.46 3.38
N PHE A 52 11.06 7.61 4.04
CA PHE A 52 11.50 8.86 4.66
C PHE A 52 11.69 9.96 3.61
N PHE A 53 12.40 9.65 2.52
CA PHE A 53 12.59 10.58 1.41
C PHE A 53 11.25 11.02 0.79
N ASN A 54 10.34 10.07 0.55
CA ASN A 54 9.00 10.36 0.03
C ASN A 54 8.21 11.28 0.98
N THR A 55 8.30 11.06 2.30
CA THR A 55 7.62 11.89 3.29
C THR A 55 8.14 13.33 3.28
N LEU A 56 9.46 13.52 3.21
CA LEU A 56 10.06 14.86 3.08
C LEU A 56 9.62 15.53 1.77
N LEU A 57 9.68 14.80 0.66
CA LEU A 57 9.32 15.32 -0.65
C LEU A 57 7.86 15.77 -0.70
N LEU A 58 6.92 14.99 -0.15
CA LEU A 58 5.52 15.39 -0.07
C LEU A 58 5.31 16.66 0.76
N ARG A 59 5.99 16.78 1.91
CA ARG A 59 5.91 17.98 2.76
C ARG A 59 6.49 19.23 2.09
N LEU A 60 7.45 19.05 1.18
CA LEU A 60 8.03 20.16 0.41
C LEU A 60 7.15 20.57 -0.77
N LEU A 61 6.54 19.61 -1.47
CA LEU A 61 5.78 19.87 -2.70
C LEU A 61 4.34 20.32 -2.46
N PHE A 62 3.73 19.92 -1.35
CA PHE A 62 2.31 20.15 -1.09
C PHE A 62 2.11 21.08 0.11
N PRO A 63 1.41 22.22 -0.04
CA PRO A 63 1.12 23.12 1.07
C PRO A 63 0.17 22.46 2.09
N PHE A 64 -0.72 21.60 1.60
CA PHE A 64 -1.61 20.77 2.39
C PHE A 64 -1.52 19.33 1.90
N LEU A 65 -1.39 18.40 2.84
CA LEU A 65 -1.65 16.99 2.59
C LEU A 65 -3.15 16.70 2.74
N ALA A 66 -3.58 15.46 2.49
CA ALA A 66 -5.00 15.08 2.46
C ALA A 66 -5.80 15.52 3.71
N VAL A 67 -5.22 15.41 4.91
CA VAL A 67 -5.87 15.82 6.18
C VAL A 67 -6.10 17.33 6.23
N GLY A 68 -5.09 18.13 5.88
CA GLY A 68 -5.21 19.58 5.84
C GLY A 68 -6.22 20.04 4.78
N LEU A 69 -6.23 19.40 3.61
CA LEU A 69 -7.19 19.71 2.55
C LEU A 69 -8.62 19.33 2.95
N ALA A 70 -8.82 18.26 3.72
CA ALA A 70 -10.14 17.91 4.25
C ALA A 70 -10.65 18.95 5.26
N ALA A 71 -9.77 19.53 6.08
CA ALA A 71 -10.14 20.63 6.99
C ALA A 71 -10.56 21.87 6.20
N VAL A 72 -9.79 22.26 5.18
CA VAL A 72 -10.15 23.36 4.27
C VAL A 72 -11.48 23.09 3.56
N ALA A 73 -11.68 21.86 3.06
CA ALA A 73 -12.92 21.48 2.39
C ALA A 73 -14.13 21.59 3.33
N ALA A 74 -14.00 21.19 4.59
CA ALA A 74 -15.05 21.35 5.60
C ALA A 74 -15.35 22.83 5.89
N GLU A 75 -14.32 23.66 6.08
CA GLU A 75 -14.48 25.11 6.31
C GLU A 75 -15.12 25.84 5.13
N LYS A 76 -14.79 25.43 3.89
CA LYS A 76 -15.29 26.06 2.66
C LYS A 76 -16.57 25.41 2.12
N GLY A 77 -17.06 24.33 2.74
CA GLY A 77 -18.22 23.58 2.27
C GLY A 77 -18.01 22.87 0.93
N TRP A 78 -16.77 22.49 0.61
CA TRP A 78 -16.45 21.78 -0.64
C TRP A 78 -16.75 20.30 -0.56
N GLY A 79 -17.21 19.72 -1.67
CA GLY A 79 -17.39 18.28 -1.82
C GLY A 79 -18.73 17.76 -1.30
N LEU A 80 -19.13 16.61 -1.83
CA LEU A 80 -20.48 16.06 -1.68
C LEU A 80 -20.96 15.98 -0.23
N PHE A 81 -20.14 15.49 0.70
CA PHE A 81 -20.54 15.25 2.10
C PHE A 81 -20.74 16.54 2.90
N ASN A 82 -20.24 17.68 2.42
CA ASN A 82 -20.53 18.99 3.02
C ASN A 82 -21.80 19.62 2.44
N LEU A 83 -22.33 19.08 1.33
CA LEU A 83 -23.58 19.51 0.69
C LEU A 83 -24.79 18.69 1.15
N ILE A 84 -24.56 17.48 1.68
CA ILE A 84 -25.61 16.56 2.13
C ILE A 84 -25.49 16.28 3.64
N HIS A 85 -26.63 16.19 4.32
CA HIS A 85 -26.67 15.91 5.76
C HIS A 85 -26.66 14.40 6.00
N LEU A 86 -25.47 13.81 6.08
CA LEU A 86 -25.29 12.41 6.48
C LEU A 86 -24.86 12.30 7.95
N PRO A 87 -25.28 11.24 8.67
CA PRO A 87 -24.70 10.92 9.97
C PRO A 87 -23.18 10.73 9.83
N ILE A 88 -22.41 11.32 10.74
CA ILE A 88 -20.94 11.32 10.69
C ILE A 88 -20.33 9.91 10.51
N ALA A 89 -20.88 8.92 11.19
CA ALA A 89 -20.42 7.52 11.09
C ALA A 89 -20.59 6.96 9.68
N LEU A 90 -21.68 7.32 8.99
CA LEU A 90 -21.94 6.90 7.62
C LEU A 90 -21.00 7.63 6.64
N SER A 91 -20.75 8.92 6.84
CA SER A 91 -19.77 9.68 6.05
C SER A 91 -18.36 9.09 6.17
N ILE A 92 -17.95 8.69 7.38
CA ILE A 92 -16.66 8.03 7.61
C ILE A 92 -16.60 6.69 6.86
N LEU A 93 -17.61 5.84 7.01
CA LEU A 93 -17.64 4.53 6.37
C LEU A 93 -17.59 4.64 4.84
N ILE A 94 -18.42 5.50 4.25
CA ILE A 94 -18.47 5.69 2.80
C ILE A 94 -17.15 6.29 2.31
N ALA A 95 -16.56 7.27 3.00
CA ALA A 95 -15.26 7.84 2.64
C ALA A 95 -14.15 6.79 2.60
N ILE A 96 -14.12 5.88 3.58
CA ILE A 96 -13.11 4.80 3.63
C ILE A 96 -13.31 3.83 2.46
N VAL A 97 -14.56 3.40 2.21
CA VAL A 97 -14.88 2.46 1.13
C VAL A 97 -14.55 3.05 -0.25
N ILE A 98 -14.92 4.32 -0.50
CA ILE A 98 -14.62 4.97 -1.78
C ILE A 98 -13.12 5.17 -1.96
N GLN A 99 -12.41 5.63 -0.92
CA GLN A 99 -10.95 5.80 -1.02
C GLN A 99 -10.24 4.46 -1.26
N ASP A 100 -10.68 3.36 -0.62
CA ASP A 100 -10.11 2.04 -0.88
C ASP A 100 -10.37 1.57 -2.32
N LEU A 101 -11.57 1.81 -2.86
CA LEU A 101 -11.89 1.54 -4.27
C LEU A 101 -11.00 2.36 -5.23
N VAL A 102 -10.76 3.63 -4.92
CA VAL A 102 -9.88 4.49 -5.73
C VAL A 102 -8.44 3.96 -5.70
N ILE A 103 -7.94 3.53 -4.53
CA ILE A 103 -6.62 2.91 -4.42
C ILE A 103 -6.56 1.58 -5.18
N TYR A 104 -7.60 0.76 -5.14
CA TYR A 104 -7.69 -0.46 -5.96
C TYR A 104 -7.54 -0.14 -7.45
N TRP A 105 -8.31 0.83 -7.96
CA TRP A 105 -8.22 1.21 -9.37
C TRP A 105 -6.89 1.84 -9.74
N GLN A 106 -6.34 2.69 -8.86
CA GLN A 106 -4.99 3.21 -9.01
C GLN A 106 -4.02 2.03 -9.21
N HIS A 107 -4.06 1.04 -8.32
CA HIS A 107 -3.18 -0.11 -8.39
C HIS A 107 -3.32 -0.88 -9.71
N VAL A 108 -4.54 -1.16 -10.16
CA VAL A 108 -4.82 -1.77 -11.47
C VAL A 108 -4.20 -0.94 -12.61
N ILE A 109 -4.40 0.38 -12.62
CA ILE A 109 -3.88 1.26 -13.68
C ILE A 109 -2.35 1.26 -13.67
N PHE A 110 -1.70 1.28 -12.50
CA PHE A 110 -0.24 1.19 -12.40
C PHE A 110 0.31 -0.13 -12.96
N HIS A 111 -0.45 -1.22 -12.92
CA HIS A 111 -0.08 -2.48 -13.60
C HIS A 111 -0.36 -2.50 -15.11
N ARG A 112 -1.44 -1.85 -15.54
CA ARG A 112 -1.92 -1.93 -16.93
C ARG A 112 -1.30 -0.90 -17.85
N VAL A 113 -0.99 0.30 -17.34
CA VAL A 113 -0.39 1.38 -18.11
C VAL A 113 1.14 1.27 -18.04
N SER A 114 1.75 0.98 -19.18
CA SER A 114 3.20 0.71 -19.28
C SER A 114 4.08 1.84 -18.72
N PHE A 115 3.66 3.10 -18.87
CA PHE A 115 4.37 4.25 -18.28
C PHE A 115 4.34 4.23 -16.75
N LEU A 116 3.17 4.03 -16.14
CA LEU A 116 3.00 3.99 -14.69
C LEU A 116 3.66 2.75 -14.06
N TRP A 117 3.58 1.61 -14.76
CA TRP A 117 4.27 0.38 -14.38
C TRP A 117 5.78 0.58 -14.21
N ARG A 118 6.42 1.51 -14.94
CA ARG A 118 7.86 1.77 -14.77
C ARG A 118 8.20 2.23 -13.37
N PHE A 119 7.29 2.92 -12.69
CA PHE A 119 7.45 3.38 -11.33
C PHE A 119 7.03 2.29 -10.34
N HIS A 120 5.86 1.66 -10.58
CA HIS A 120 5.36 0.60 -9.70
C HIS A 120 6.23 -0.66 -9.68
N LYS A 121 6.92 -0.98 -10.78
CA LYS A 121 7.85 -2.12 -10.81
C LYS A 121 8.96 -1.99 -9.77
N MET A 122 9.25 -0.79 -9.23
CA MET A 122 10.19 -0.63 -8.12
C MET A 122 9.74 -1.46 -6.92
N HIS A 123 8.45 -1.41 -6.59
CA HIS A 123 7.79 -2.19 -5.54
C HIS A 123 7.97 -3.69 -5.80
N HIS A 124 7.59 -4.16 -6.98
CA HIS A 124 7.74 -5.56 -7.40
C HIS A 124 9.17 -6.02 -7.67
N ALA A 125 10.16 -5.13 -7.72
CA ALA A 125 11.55 -5.52 -7.93
C ALA A 125 12.20 -6.04 -6.64
N ASP A 126 11.47 -6.08 -5.53
CA ASP A 126 11.92 -6.76 -4.33
C ASP A 126 11.95 -8.28 -4.58
N VAL A 127 13.11 -8.90 -4.38
CA VAL A 127 13.30 -10.34 -4.62
C VAL A 127 12.94 -11.18 -3.40
N ASP A 128 12.78 -10.52 -2.25
CA ASP A 128 12.18 -11.06 -1.05
C ASP A 128 10.84 -10.34 -0.79
N TYR A 129 10.07 -10.85 0.17
CA TYR A 129 8.76 -10.35 0.52
C TYR A 129 8.68 -10.22 2.04
N ASP A 130 8.56 -9.01 2.57
CA ASP A 130 8.35 -8.79 4.00
C ASP A 130 7.68 -7.45 4.33
N VAL A 131 7.43 -7.19 5.62
CA VAL A 131 6.77 -5.96 6.11
C VAL A 131 7.33 -4.66 5.50
N SER A 132 8.63 -4.61 5.18
CA SER A 132 9.25 -3.42 4.62
C SER A 132 8.93 -3.22 3.12
N THR A 133 8.62 -4.30 2.39
CA THR A 133 8.17 -4.23 1.00
C THR A 133 6.89 -3.40 0.87
N GLY A 134 6.00 -3.46 1.86
CA GLY A 134 4.78 -2.66 1.91
C GLY A 134 5.02 -1.14 2.02
N ALA A 135 6.25 -0.69 2.29
CA ALA A 135 6.63 0.72 2.36
C ALA A 135 7.45 1.19 1.13
N ARG A 136 7.72 0.29 0.19
CA ARG A 136 8.64 0.47 -0.94
C ARG A 136 7.92 0.97 -2.18
N PHE A 137 7.81 2.29 -2.33
CA PHE A 137 7.20 2.95 -3.49
C PHE A 137 8.06 4.06 -4.06
N HIS A 138 8.03 4.22 -5.38
CA HIS A 138 8.81 5.25 -6.06
C HIS A 138 8.24 6.66 -5.78
N PRO A 139 9.08 7.72 -5.64
CA PRO A 139 8.59 9.08 -5.35
C PRO A 139 7.53 9.60 -6.33
N VAL A 140 7.70 9.34 -7.63
CA VAL A 140 6.71 9.70 -8.66
C VAL A 140 5.35 9.02 -8.41
N GLU A 141 5.35 7.75 -8.03
CA GLU A 141 4.11 7.04 -7.69
C GLU A 141 3.45 7.62 -6.44
N ILE A 142 4.23 7.96 -5.42
CA ILE A 142 3.71 8.62 -4.21
C ILE A 142 3.12 10.00 -4.50
N ILE A 143 3.74 10.79 -5.37
CA ILE A 143 3.21 12.11 -5.80
C ILE A 143 1.89 11.93 -6.55
N LEU A 144 1.83 11.01 -7.51
CA LEU A 144 0.61 10.74 -8.29
C LEU A 144 -0.52 10.20 -7.39
N SER A 145 -0.18 9.31 -6.44
CA SER A 145 -1.08 8.80 -5.42
C SER A 145 -1.63 9.94 -4.54
N MET A 146 -0.77 10.87 -4.11
CA MET A 146 -1.19 12.03 -3.33
C MET A 146 -2.14 12.93 -4.14
N LEU A 147 -1.81 13.26 -5.39
CA LEU A 147 -2.69 14.06 -6.26
C LEU A 147 -4.07 13.43 -6.42
N LEU A 148 -4.13 12.12 -6.64
CA LEU A 148 -5.40 11.38 -6.72
C LEU A 148 -6.19 11.49 -5.41
N LYS A 149 -5.54 11.27 -4.26
CA LYS A 149 -6.18 11.41 -2.94
C LYS A 149 -6.68 12.82 -2.67
N LEU A 150 -5.91 13.85 -3.01
CA LEU A 150 -6.35 15.25 -2.90
C LEU A 150 -7.59 15.52 -3.76
N GLY A 151 -7.62 15.00 -4.99
CA GLY A 151 -8.79 15.09 -5.87
C GLY A 151 -10.02 14.42 -5.24
N VAL A 152 -9.88 13.23 -4.67
CA VAL A 152 -10.98 12.55 -3.96
C VAL A 152 -11.46 13.36 -2.76
N VAL A 153 -10.54 13.94 -1.97
CA VAL A 153 -10.90 14.79 -0.82
C VAL A 153 -11.70 16.01 -1.26
N VAL A 154 -11.33 16.67 -2.37
CA VAL A 154 -12.08 17.83 -2.90
C VAL A 154 -13.47 17.42 -3.38
N VAL A 155 -13.58 16.30 -4.10
CA VAL A 155 -14.85 15.83 -4.67
C VAL A 155 -15.81 15.34 -3.57
N LEU A 156 -15.31 14.57 -2.60
CA LEU A 156 -16.14 14.00 -1.54
C LEU A 156 -16.36 14.96 -0.37
N GLY A 157 -15.39 15.81 -0.04
CA GLY A 157 -15.42 16.62 1.18
C GLY A 157 -15.50 15.78 2.46
N PRO A 158 -14.69 14.72 2.63
CA PRO A 158 -14.85 13.79 3.74
C PRO A 158 -14.52 14.45 5.08
N PRO A 159 -15.13 14.00 6.20
CA PRO A 159 -14.71 14.41 7.52
C PRO A 159 -13.22 14.16 7.73
N VAL A 160 -12.52 15.09 8.39
CA VAL A 160 -11.07 15.01 8.66
C VAL A 160 -10.69 13.66 9.27
N VAL A 161 -11.46 13.20 10.25
CA VAL A 161 -11.24 11.91 10.91
C VAL A 161 -11.31 10.72 9.95
N ALA A 162 -12.14 10.77 8.90
CA ALA A 162 -12.25 9.71 7.91
C ALA A 162 -10.96 9.57 7.09
N VAL A 163 -10.35 10.71 6.73
CA VAL A 163 -9.05 10.74 6.03
C VAL A 163 -7.95 10.20 6.93
N ILE A 164 -7.93 10.58 8.21
CA ILE A 164 -6.95 10.08 9.19
C ILE A 164 -7.06 8.55 9.33
N ILE A 165 -8.27 8.04 9.55
CA ILE A 165 -8.53 6.60 9.67
C ILE A 165 -8.10 5.87 8.39
N PHE A 166 -8.45 6.40 7.22
CA PHE A 166 -8.06 5.80 5.95
C PHE A 166 -6.54 5.74 5.78
N GLU A 167 -5.81 6.82 6.07
CA GLU A 167 -4.34 6.83 5.98
C GLU A 167 -3.68 5.85 6.96
N ILE A 168 -4.24 5.71 8.17
CA ILE A 168 -3.80 4.70 9.14
C ILE A 168 -4.02 3.30 8.57
N LEU A 169 -5.25 2.98 8.13
CA LEU A 169 -5.58 1.69 7.55
C LEU A 169 -4.69 1.38 6.35
N LEU A 170 -4.56 2.31 5.41
CA LEU A 170 -3.72 2.16 4.23
C LEU A 170 -2.29 1.78 4.64
N SER A 171 -1.64 2.54 5.53
CA SER A 171 -0.26 2.24 5.95
C SER A 171 -0.12 0.93 6.75
N SER A 172 -1.04 0.67 7.69
CA SER A 172 -1.01 -0.51 8.53
C SER A 172 -1.29 -1.79 7.75
N ILE A 173 -2.29 -1.77 6.86
CA ILE A 173 -2.61 -2.92 6.03
C ILE A 173 -1.54 -3.15 4.97
N ALA A 174 -0.90 -2.11 4.41
CA ALA A 174 0.27 -2.29 3.54
C ALA A 174 1.36 -3.13 4.21
N MET A 175 1.68 -2.83 5.47
CA MET A 175 2.68 -3.57 6.23
C MET A 175 2.21 -4.99 6.55
N PHE A 176 0.95 -5.14 6.97
CA PHE A 176 0.37 -6.44 7.28
C PHE A 176 0.31 -7.35 6.03
N ASN A 177 -0.27 -6.88 4.93
CA ASN A 177 -0.44 -7.69 3.74
C ASN A 177 0.89 -8.02 3.06
N HIS A 178 1.99 -7.30 3.35
CA HIS A 178 3.34 -7.65 2.91
C HIS A 178 4.15 -8.53 3.87
N ALA A 179 3.59 -8.93 5.02
CA ALA A 179 4.34 -9.72 5.99
C ALA A 179 4.94 -11.01 5.39
N ASN A 180 6.18 -11.33 5.74
CA ASN A 180 6.77 -12.65 5.46
C ASN A 180 6.22 -13.71 6.43
N ALA A 181 4.92 -13.70 6.67
CA ALA A 181 4.23 -14.62 7.56
C ALA A 181 2.94 -15.09 6.89
N GLY A 182 2.31 -16.10 7.45
CA GLY A 182 1.00 -16.57 6.99
C GLY A 182 0.10 -16.85 8.16
N LEU A 183 -1.19 -16.60 7.97
CA LEU A 183 -2.21 -17.07 8.91
C LEU A 183 -2.40 -18.58 8.74
N PRO A 184 -2.81 -19.32 9.80
CA PRO A 184 -3.27 -20.69 9.65
C PRO A 184 -4.38 -20.78 8.59
N ALA A 185 -4.37 -21.83 7.77
CA ALA A 185 -5.21 -21.91 6.56
C ALA A 185 -6.72 -21.70 6.82
N GLY A 186 -7.25 -22.21 7.94
CA GLY A 186 -8.65 -21.99 8.33
C GLY A 186 -8.97 -20.53 8.66
N ILE A 187 -8.06 -19.84 9.36
CA ILE A 187 -8.19 -18.41 9.69
C ILE A 187 -8.05 -17.57 8.42
N ASP A 188 -7.05 -17.87 7.59
CA ASP A 188 -6.80 -17.16 6.33
C ASP A 188 -8.01 -17.22 5.39
N LYS A 189 -8.67 -18.39 5.28
CA LYS A 189 -9.88 -18.59 4.47
C LYS A 189 -11.03 -17.66 4.87
N ILE A 190 -11.17 -17.34 6.16
CA ILE A 190 -12.20 -16.43 6.67
C ILE A 190 -11.72 -14.99 6.53
N ALA A 191 -10.48 -14.71 6.93
CA ALA A 191 -9.90 -13.38 6.91
C ALA A 191 -9.93 -12.74 5.52
N ARG A 192 -9.64 -13.50 4.45
CA ARG A 192 -9.68 -13.04 3.05
C ARG A 192 -11.05 -12.61 2.53
N LYS A 193 -12.11 -12.71 3.33
CA LYS A 193 -13.42 -12.11 3.03
C LYS A 193 -13.54 -10.66 3.49
N PHE A 194 -12.66 -10.21 4.39
CA PHE A 194 -12.75 -8.92 5.06
C PHE A 194 -11.48 -8.08 4.93
N ILE A 195 -10.31 -8.72 4.90
CA ILE A 195 -9.00 -8.07 4.85
C ILE A 195 -8.11 -8.78 3.83
N VAL A 196 -7.26 -8.02 3.15
CA VAL A 196 -6.23 -8.60 2.28
C VAL A 196 -5.13 -9.20 3.15
N THR A 197 -5.00 -10.53 3.14
CA THR A 197 -4.04 -11.25 3.98
C THR A 197 -2.66 -11.36 3.34
N PRO A 198 -1.60 -11.69 4.12
CA PRO A 198 -0.26 -11.85 3.56
C PRO A 198 -0.18 -12.87 2.43
N ASP A 199 -0.82 -14.02 2.59
CA ASP A 199 -0.83 -15.05 1.57
C ASP A 199 -1.66 -14.61 0.34
N MET A 200 -2.69 -13.76 0.49
CA MET A 200 -3.44 -13.20 -0.65
C MET A 200 -2.57 -12.27 -1.49
N HIS A 201 -1.98 -11.27 -0.85
CA HIS A 201 -1.19 -10.28 -1.56
C HIS A 201 0.14 -10.85 -2.07
N ARG A 202 0.71 -11.88 -1.43
CA ARG A 202 1.95 -12.50 -1.95
C ARG A 202 1.81 -13.06 -3.36
N VAL A 203 0.63 -13.56 -3.75
CA VAL A 203 0.38 -14.06 -5.12
C VAL A 203 0.65 -12.98 -6.16
N HIS A 204 0.24 -11.75 -5.86
CA HIS A 204 0.43 -10.57 -6.69
C HIS A 204 1.91 -10.22 -6.91
N HIS A 205 2.79 -10.62 -5.99
CA HIS A 205 4.23 -10.44 -6.11
C HIS A 205 4.97 -11.57 -6.82
N SER A 206 4.22 -12.52 -7.40
CA SER A 206 4.81 -13.58 -8.21
C SER A 206 5.58 -13.05 -9.41
N VAL A 207 6.63 -13.79 -9.79
CA VAL A 207 7.32 -13.60 -11.07
C VAL A 207 6.41 -13.91 -12.27
N ILE A 208 5.42 -14.79 -12.08
CA ILE A 208 4.54 -15.27 -13.16
C ILE A 208 3.47 -14.21 -13.42
N ARG A 209 3.43 -13.70 -14.65
CA ARG A 209 2.54 -12.57 -15.04
C ARG A 209 1.05 -12.82 -14.82
N SER A 210 0.57 -14.06 -14.94
CA SER A 210 -0.84 -14.39 -14.69
C SER A 210 -1.21 -14.33 -13.21
N GLU A 211 -0.26 -14.60 -12.30
CA GLU A 211 -0.46 -14.50 -10.84
C GLU A 211 -0.23 -13.07 -10.36
N HIS A 212 0.77 -12.42 -10.96
CA HIS A 212 1.16 -11.04 -10.72
C HIS A 212 0.05 -10.03 -11.01
N ASN A 213 -0.79 -10.29 -12.01
CA ASN A 213 -1.88 -9.41 -12.42
C ASN A 213 -3.22 -9.79 -11.77
N CYS A 214 -3.15 -10.20 -10.51
CA CYS A 214 -4.28 -10.57 -9.65
C CYS A 214 -4.09 -9.95 -8.25
N ASN A 215 -5.14 -9.98 -7.42
CA ASN A 215 -5.12 -9.55 -6.01
C ASN A 215 -4.63 -8.10 -5.80
N TYR A 216 -5.23 -7.15 -6.51
CA TYR A 216 -4.89 -5.72 -6.44
C TYR A 216 -5.45 -5.00 -5.20
N GLY A 217 -6.39 -5.64 -4.48
CA GLY A 217 -6.97 -5.10 -3.25
C GLY A 217 -5.90 -4.74 -2.23
N PHE A 218 -6.17 -3.69 -1.46
CA PHE A 218 -5.25 -3.19 -0.46
C PHE A 218 -5.79 -3.36 0.96
N ASN A 219 -6.82 -2.60 1.36
CA ASN A 219 -7.49 -2.85 2.65
C ASN A 219 -8.54 -3.96 2.50
N MET A 220 -9.47 -3.78 1.55
CA MET A 220 -10.60 -4.68 1.37
C MET A 220 -10.38 -5.61 0.16
N PRO A 221 -10.64 -6.92 0.29
CA PRO A 221 -10.49 -7.87 -0.81
C PRO A 221 -11.69 -7.85 -1.77
N TRP A 222 -12.75 -7.13 -1.45
CA TRP A 222 -14.04 -7.15 -2.17
C TRP A 222 -13.89 -6.78 -3.64
N TRP A 223 -13.03 -5.82 -3.95
CA TRP A 223 -12.78 -5.37 -5.30
C TRP A 223 -12.21 -6.48 -6.19
N ASP A 224 -11.33 -7.33 -5.65
CA ASP A 224 -10.80 -8.47 -6.39
C ASP A 224 -11.87 -9.51 -6.73
N TYR A 225 -12.86 -9.69 -5.86
CA TYR A 225 -14.00 -10.56 -6.16
C TYR A 225 -14.96 -9.92 -7.17
N ILE A 226 -15.29 -8.64 -6.99
CA ILE A 226 -16.22 -7.89 -7.85
C ILE A 226 -15.68 -7.80 -9.29
N PHE A 227 -14.41 -7.43 -9.44
CA PHE A 227 -13.75 -7.24 -10.74
C PHE A 227 -13.03 -8.50 -11.25
N ARG A 228 -13.21 -9.64 -10.57
CA ARG A 228 -12.69 -10.96 -10.97
C ARG A 228 -11.17 -10.99 -11.16
N THR A 229 -10.44 -10.28 -10.30
CA THR A 229 -8.97 -10.30 -10.23
C THR A 229 -8.46 -11.16 -9.07
N TYR A 230 -9.32 -11.84 -8.32
CA TYR A 230 -8.93 -12.70 -7.22
C TYR A 230 -8.26 -14.00 -7.69
N GLN A 231 -7.09 -14.31 -7.11
CA GLN A 231 -6.42 -15.59 -7.23
C GLN A 231 -6.03 -16.13 -5.84
N ALA A 232 -6.60 -17.28 -5.48
CA ALA A 232 -6.43 -17.83 -4.13
C ALA A 232 -5.00 -18.29 -3.82
N GLN A 233 -4.36 -18.98 -4.78
CA GLN A 233 -3.08 -19.66 -4.60
C GLN A 233 -2.18 -19.47 -5.84
N PRO A 234 -0.85 -19.36 -5.65
CA PRO A 234 0.10 -19.41 -6.74
C PRO A 234 0.32 -20.88 -7.16
N SER A 235 0.63 -21.11 -8.42
CA SER A 235 0.85 -22.43 -9.04
C SER A 235 1.91 -23.27 -8.31
N ALA A 236 3.01 -22.64 -7.88
CA ALA A 236 4.09 -23.31 -7.16
C ALA A 236 3.83 -23.50 -5.65
N GLY A 237 2.76 -22.88 -5.11
CA GLY A 237 2.53 -22.73 -3.67
C GLY A 237 3.36 -21.59 -3.05
N HIS A 238 2.89 -21.05 -1.93
CA HIS A 238 3.46 -19.83 -1.32
C HIS A 238 4.93 -19.94 -0.92
N GLN A 239 5.40 -21.12 -0.51
CA GLN A 239 6.80 -21.33 -0.11
C GLN A 239 7.76 -21.42 -1.31
N ARG A 240 7.30 -21.97 -2.45
CA ARG A 240 8.16 -22.27 -3.61
C ARG A 240 8.01 -21.29 -4.76
N MET A 241 6.99 -20.43 -4.77
CA MET A 241 6.85 -19.40 -5.80
C MET A 241 8.08 -18.49 -5.83
N THR A 242 8.45 -17.99 -7.00
CA THR A 242 9.49 -16.96 -7.11
C THR A 242 8.86 -15.59 -6.94
N ILE A 243 9.45 -14.78 -6.06
CA ILE A 243 8.98 -13.42 -5.77
C ILE A 243 9.81 -12.41 -6.54
N GLY A 244 9.13 -11.37 -6.98
CA GLY A 244 9.71 -10.25 -7.66
C GLY A 244 9.84 -10.48 -9.15
N LEU A 245 10.61 -9.62 -9.81
CA LEU A 245 10.70 -9.62 -11.27
C LEU A 245 11.85 -10.50 -11.77
N GLU A 246 11.60 -11.20 -12.88
CA GLU A 246 12.55 -12.13 -13.50
C GLU A 246 13.88 -11.45 -13.83
N GLU A 247 13.83 -10.21 -14.32
CA GLU A 247 15.00 -9.45 -14.75
C GLU A 247 15.98 -9.13 -13.60
N TYR A 248 15.54 -9.23 -12.33
CA TYR A 248 16.32 -8.87 -11.15
C TYR A 248 16.67 -10.06 -10.23
N GLN A 249 16.31 -11.29 -10.61
CA GLN A 249 16.58 -12.48 -9.79
C GLN A 249 18.08 -12.79 -9.64
N LYS A 250 18.90 -12.42 -10.64
CA LYS A 250 20.36 -12.65 -10.65
C LYS A 250 21.15 -11.54 -9.94
N ASP A 251 20.82 -10.28 -10.21
CA ASP A 251 21.55 -9.09 -9.74
C ASP A 251 20.81 -8.43 -8.57
N ARG A 252 20.50 -9.20 -7.50
CA ARG A 252 19.60 -8.92 -6.35
C ARG A 252 19.88 -7.64 -5.55
N LYS A 253 20.08 -6.51 -6.21
CA LYS A 253 20.37 -5.19 -5.68
C LYS A 253 19.13 -4.63 -5.01
N GLN A 254 19.33 -4.07 -3.83
CA GLN A 254 18.25 -3.48 -3.02
C GLN A 254 18.63 -2.08 -2.51
N SER A 255 19.64 -1.43 -3.11
CA SER A 255 20.07 -0.09 -2.70
C SER A 255 19.06 0.98 -3.12
N ILE A 256 18.93 2.04 -2.34
CA ILE A 256 18.04 3.16 -2.60
C ILE A 256 18.30 3.80 -3.97
N PHE A 257 19.57 4.02 -4.33
CA PHE A 257 19.93 4.58 -5.64
C PHE A 257 19.53 3.67 -6.79
N TRP A 258 19.67 2.35 -6.62
CA TRP A 258 19.22 1.40 -7.63
C TRP A 258 17.69 1.42 -7.77
N MET A 259 16.97 1.43 -6.65
CA MET A 259 15.50 1.51 -6.64
C MET A 259 14.99 2.76 -7.34
N LEU A 260 15.56 3.94 -7.04
CA LEU A 260 15.19 5.21 -7.69
C LEU A 260 15.55 5.24 -9.18
N ALA A 261 16.60 4.53 -9.60
CA ALA A 261 16.99 4.45 -11.01
C ALA A 261 16.16 3.46 -11.84
N LEU A 262 15.45 2.51 -11.19
CA LEU A 262 14.73 1.42 -11.87
C LEU A 262 13.79 1.88 -13.00
N PRO A 263 12.98 2.94 -12.85
CA PRO A 263 12.05 3.37 -13.90
C PRO A 263 12.75 3.84 -15.19
N PHE A 264 13.99 4.29 -15.07
CA PHE A 264 14.77 4.90 -16.16
C PHE A 264 15.74 3.92 -16.82
N ARG A 265 15.98 2.78 -16.18
CA ARG A 265 16.80 1.71 -16.76
C ARG A 265 16.10 1.10 -17.98
N ARG A 266 16.85 1.01 -19.09
CA ARG A 266 16.40 0.30 -20.30
C ARG A 266 16.08 -1.14 -19.95
N ARG A 267 14.97 -1.64 -20.47
CA ARG A 267 14.59 -3.06 -20.38
C ARG A 267 15.72 -3.86 -21.04
N LYS A 268 16.47 -4.66 -20.26
CA LYS A 268 17.33 -5.67 -20.89
C LYS A 268 16.36 -6.61 -21.61
N LYS A 269 16.49 -6.73 -22.93
CA LYS A 269 15.78 -7.80 -23.64
C LYS A 269 16.26 -9.11 -22.98
N ALA A 270 15.31 -9.87 -22.47
CA ALA A 270 15.56 -11.25 -22.05
C ALA A 270 15.93 -12.08 -23.28
#